data_AF-A0A0D0GE62-F1
#
_entry.id   AF-A0A0D0GE62-F1
#
_cell.length_a   1.000
_cell.length_b   1.000
_cell.length_c   1.000
_cell.angle_alpha   90.00
_cell.angle_beta   90.00
_cell.angle_gamma   90.00
#
_symmetry.space_group_name_H-M   'P 1'
#
loop_
_entity.id
_entity.type
_entity.pdbx_description
1 polymer ?
#
loop_
_entity_poly.entity_id
_entity_poly.type
_entity_poly.pdbx_seq_one_letter_code
_entity_poly.pdbx_strand_id
1 'polypeptide(L)'
;MDTVEVICSSEPVNEKSVIDGAALIRRLTTVRSPDPRDTACMDNPPLTLYGAYRQGVEDYAARRANPYRAGSRFWALWEEGRIEAETDAR
;
A
#
# COMPACT_ATOMS: atom_id res chain seq x y z
N MET A 1 -2.42 -31.35 -11.86
CA MET A 1 -1.39 -31.12 -10.81
C MET A 1 -0.12 -30.83 -11.58
N ASP A 2 0.17 -29.54 -11.80
CA ASP A 2 1.31 -29.11 -12.61
C ASP A 2 2.54 -28.97 -11.73
N THR A 3 3.53 -29.81 -11.97
CA THR A 3 4.82 -29.77 -11.28
C THR A 3 5.71 -28.73 -11.93
N VAL A 4 6.04 -27.67 -11.21
CA VAL A 4 7.00 -26.64 -11.64
C VAL A 4 8.41 -27.22 -11.46
N GLU A 5 9.12 -27.43 -12.56
CA GLU A 5 10.54 -27.81 -12.53
C GLU A 5 11.40 -26.57 -12.27
N VAL A 6 12.17 -26.62 -11.17
CA VAL A 6 13.15 -25.58 -10.82
C VAL A 6 14.46 -25.92 -11.53
N ILE A 7 14.79 -25.15 -12.55
CA ILE A 7 16.06 -25.27 -13.28
C ILE A 7 17.13 -24.51 -12.49
N CYS A 8 17.96 -25.24 -11.74
CA CYS A 8 19.18 -24.68 -11.15
C CYS A 8 20.24 -24.50 -12.25
N SER A 9 20.51 -23.25 -12.63
CA SER A 9 21.66 -22.90 -13.48
C SER A 9 22.93 -22.84 -12.62
N SER A 10 24.01 -23.49 -13.08
CA SER A 10 25.33 -23.49 -12.44
C SER A 10 26.26 -22.40 -13.01
N GLU A 11 25.72 -21.40 -13.68
CA GLU A 11 26.52 -20.30 -14.21
C GLU A 11 27.15 -19.49 -13.06
N PRO A 12 28.45 -19.15 -13.15
CA PRO A 12 29.10 -18.34 -12.14
C PRO A 12 28.47 -16.94 -12.12
N VAL A 13 27.95 -16.54 -10.96
CA VAL A 13 27.35 -15.22 -10.76
C VAL A 13 28.41 -14.15 -11.00
N ASN A 14 28.21 -13.33 -12.03
CA ASN A 14 29.09 -12.20 -12.29
C ASN A 14 28.91 -11.16 -11.18
N GLU A 15 29.92 -10.99 -10.32
CA GLU A 15 29.90 -10.05 -9.19
C GLU A 15 29.57 -8.61 -9.61
N LYS A 16 29.86 -8.22 -10.84
CA LYS A 16 29.51 -6.88 -11.38
C LYS A 16 28.02 -6.72 -11.71
N SER A 17 27.29 -7.83 -11.81
CA SER A 17 25.83 -7.86 -11.99
C SER A 17 25.05 -8.09 -10.69
N VAL A 18 25.77 -8.28 -9.57
CA VAL A 18 25.15 -8.42 -8.25
C VAL A 18 24.72 -7.04 -7.78
N ILE A 19 23.41 -6.82 -7.77
CA ILE A 19 22.84 -5.61 -7.16
C ILE A 19 23.06 -5.74 -5.66
N ASP A 20 23.87 -4.85 -5.09
CA ASP A 20 23.97 -4.70 -3.64
C ASP A 20 22.61 -4.26 -3.08
N GLY A 21 21.91 -5.21 -2.46
CA GLY A 21 20.60 -4.97 -1.86
C GLY A 21 20.63 -3.89 -0.78
N ALA A 22 21.74 -3.74 -0.05
CA ALA A 22 21.88 -2.70 0.97
C ALA A 22 21.97 -1.31 0.33
N ALA A 23 22.73 -1.16 -0.77
CA ALA A 23 22.78 0.08 -1.53
C ALA A 23 21.42 0.43 -2.16
N LEU A 24 20.66 -0.56 -2.64
CA LEU A 24 19.33 -0.36 -3.22
C LEU A 24 18.34 0.15 -2.17
N ILE A 25 18.29 -0.48 -0.98
CA ILE A 25 17.44 -0.07 0.14
C ILE A 25 17.82 1.35 0.60
N ARG A 26 19.12 1.64 0.74
CA ARG A 26 19.60 2.96 1.15
C ARG A 26 19.21 4.04 0.15
N ARG A 27 19.27 3.75 -1.15
CA ARG A 27 18.85 4.69 -2.19
C ARG A 27 17.33 4.94 -2.15
N LEU A 28 16.53 3.90 -1.91
CA LEU A 28 15.08 4.02 -1.71
C LEU A 28 14.72 4.89 -0.50
N THR A 29 15.39 4.71 0.64
CA THR A 29 15.11 5.50 1.84
C THR A 29 15.60 6.95 1.75
N THR A 30 16.66 7.23 0.97
CA THR A 30 17.15 8.62 0.79
C THR A 30 16.27 9.49 -0.12
N VAL A 31 15.46 8.91 -1.00
CA VAL A 31 14.74 9.67 -2.04
C VAL A 31 13.36 10.16 -1.56
N ARG A 32 12.84 9.66 -0.43
CA ARG A 32 11.55 10.13 0.08
C ARG A 32 11.44 9.92 1.58
N SER A 33 11.55 11.00 2.35
CA SER A 33 10.88 11.04 3.64
C SER A 33 9.38 11.15 3.35
N PRO A 34 8.54 10.17 3.73
CA PRO A 34 7.10 10.33 3.61
C PRO A 34 6.66 11.52 4.46
N ASP A 35 5.73 12.33 3.94
CA ASP A 35 5.15 13.43 4.71
C ASP A 35 4.50 12.81 5.98
N PRO A 36 4.68 13.37 7.19
CA PRO A 36 4.02 12.86 8.38
C PRO A 36 2.48 12.77 8.24
N ARG A 37 1.88 13.52 7.30
CA ARG A 37 0.47 13.37 6.92
C ARG A 37 0.18 12.12 6.10
N ASP A 38 1.16 11.61 5.35
CA ASP A 38 1.07 10.31 4.65
C ASP A 38 1.17 9.14 5.65
N THR A 39 1.86 9.31 6.79
CA THR A 39 2.00 8.26 7.83
C THR A 39 0.85 8.19 8.83
N ALA A 40 -0.09 9.14 8.83
CA ALA A 40 -1.28 9.07 9.68
C ALA A 40 -2.36 8.15 9.11
N CYS A 41 -2.25 7.82 7.82
CA CYS A 41 -3.00 6.75 7.19
C CYS A 41 -2.41 5.44 7.68
N MET A 42 -3.14 4.70 8.54
CA MET A 42 -2.73 3.45 9.19
C MET A 42 -1.62 2.72 8.42
N ASP A 43 -0.50 2.43 9.08
CA ASP A 43 0.70 1.81 8.48
C ASP A 43 0.41 0.57 7.61
N ASN A 44 -0.75 -0.08 7.81
CA ASN A 44 -1.35 -1.01 6.86
C ASN A 44 -2.87 -0.82 6.80
N PRO A 45 -3.41 -0.11 5.79
CA PRO A 45 -4.86 -0.07 5.59
C PRO A 45 -5.34 -1.46 5.13
N PRO A 46 -6.52 -1.93 5.56
CA PRO A 46 -7.09 -3.19 5.10
C PRO A 46 -7.13 -3.27 3.57
N LEU A 47 -6.60 -4.38 3.03
CA LEU A 47 -6.60 -4.69 1.60
C LEU A 47 -7.83 -5.52 1.18
N THR A 48 -8.90 -5.45 1.96
CA THR A 48 -10.19 -6.06 1.64
C THR A 48 -11.18 -4.98 1.22
N LEU A 49 -12.06 -5.29 0.26
CA LEU A 49 -13.01 -4.31 -0.28
C LEU A 49 -13.93 -3.77 0.83
N TYR A 50 -14.49 -4.67 1.64
CA TYR A 50 -15.31 -4.29 2.79
C TYR A 50 -14.52 -3.53 3.86
N GLY A 51 -13.25 -3.88 4.08
CA GLY A 51 -12.38 -3.17 5.02
C GLY A 51 -12.13 -1.72 4.60
N ALA A 52 -11.91 -1.46 3.31
CA ALA A 52 -11.75 -0.11 2.79
C ALA A 52 -13.00 0.76 2.98
N TYR A 53 -14.17 0.19 2.71
CA TYR A 53 -15.46 0.85 2.95
C TYR A 53 -15.66 1.20 4.44
N ARG A 54 -15.52 0.20 5.33
CA ARG A 54 -15.61 0.37 6.78
C ARG A 54 -14.66 1.44 7.30
N GLN A 55 -13.43 1.45 6.77
CA GLN A 55 -12.44 2.44 7.14
C GLN A 55 -12.86 3.86 6.73
N GLY A 56 -13.49 4.05 5.56
CA GLY A 56 -14.04 5.35 5.14
C GLY A 56 -15.07 5.92 6.11
N VAL A 57 -15.94 5.05 6.65
CA VAL A 57 -16.93 5.41 7.68
C VAL A 57 -16.24 5.89 8.96
N GLU A 58 -15.25 5.14 9.45
CA GLU A 58 -14.52 5.47 10.68
C GLU A 58 -13.67 6.74 10.53
N ASP A 59 -13.01 6.88 9.38
CA ASP A 59 -12.12 7.98 9.07
C ASP A 59 -12.89 9.30 8.89
N TYR A 60 -14.16 9.26 8.46
CA TYR A 60 -15.03 10.45 8.42
C TYR A 60 -15.18 11.08 9.82
N ALA A 61 -15.52 10.27 10.83
CA ALA A 61 -15.64 10.74 12.21
C ALA A 61 -14.32 11.27 12.76
N ALA A 62 -13.20 10.66 12.37
CA ALA A 62 -11.85 11.04 12.78
C ALA A 62 -11.21 12.16 11.91
N ARG A 63 -11.91 12.64 10.87
CA ARG A 63 -11.40 13.60 9.86
C ARG A 63 -10.05 13.20 9.26
N ARG A 64 -9.88 11.91 8.97
CA ARG A 64 -8.66 11.36 8.36
C ARG A 64 -8.74 11.37 6.84
N ALA A 65 -7.58 11.44 6.20
CA ALA A 65 -7.45 11.38 4.75
C ALA A 65 -7.50 9.93 4.24
N ASN A 66 -7.80 9.77 2.95
CA ASN A 66 -7.85 8.47 2.30
C ASN A 66 -6.44 7.85 2.20
N PRO A 67 -6.21 6.64 2.76
CA PRO A 67 -4.91 5.99 2.77
C PRO A 67 -4.55 5.30 1.44
N TYR A 68 -5.53 5.10 0.56
CA TYR A 68 -5.36 4.32 -0.65
C TYR A 68 -4.85 5.17 -1.82
N ARG A 69 -4.17 4.53 -2.76
CA ARG A 69 -3.71 5.20 -3.99
C ARG A 69 -4.92 5.74 -4.77
N ALA A 70 -4.88 7.03 -5.12
CA ALA A 70 -5.90 7.66 -5.96
C ALA A 70 -6.16 6.87 -7.25
N GLY A 71 -7.44 6.67 -7.57
CA GLY A 71 -7.88 5.87 -8.72
C GLY A 71 -7.85 4.35 -8.51
N SER A 72 -7.43 3.85 -7.35
CA SER A 72 -7.57 2.43 -7.01
C SER A 72 -9.01 2.07 -6.61
N ARG A 73 -9.36 0.79 -6.68
CA ARG A 73 -10.68 0.31 -6.23
C ARG A 73 -10.91 0.54 -4.74
N PHE A 74 -9.88 0.38 -3.91
CA PHE A 74 -9.96 0.64 -2.48
C PHE A 74 -10.18 2.13 -2.18
N TRP A 75 -9.55 3.02 -2.95
CA TRP A 75 -9.79 4.47 -2.83
C TRP A 75 -11.26 4.81 -3.04
N ALA A 76 -11.89 4.25 -4.08
CA ALA A 76 -13.30 4.49 -4.37
C ALA A 76 -14.24 3.95 -3.27
N LEU A 77 -13.94 2.78 -2.71
CA LEU A 77 -14.74 2.18 -1.64
C LEU A 77 -14.61 2.93 -0.32
N TRP A 78 -13.42 3.42 0.01
CA TRP A 78 -13.23 4.30 1.16
C TRP A 78 -14.03 5.59 1.00
N GLU A 79 -14.03 6.18 -0.21
CA GLU A 79 -14.79 7.41 -0.48
C GLU A 79 -16.30 7.17 -0.37
N GLU A 80 -16.78 6.01 -0.83
CA GLU A 80 -18.18 5.59 -0.67
C GLU A 80 -18.59 5.51 0.80
N GLY A 81 -17.78 4.85 1.65
CA GLY A 81 -18.04 4.80 3.09
C GLY A 81 -17.98 6.17 3.78
N ARG A 82 -17.05 7.04 3.37
CA ARG A 82 -16.95 8.42 3.87
C ARG A 82 -18.21 9.23 3.53
N ILE A 83 -18.69 9.13 2.29
CA ILE A 83 -19.90 9.83 1.82
C ILE A 83 -21.12 9.30 2.57
N GLU A 84 -21.24 7.99 2.76
CA GLU A 84 -22.35 7.40 3.51
C GLU A 84 -22.40 7.90 4.95
N ALA A 85 -21.25 7.94 5.63
CA ALA A 85 -21.15 8.47 6.98
C ALA A 85 -21.47 9.99 7.05
N GLU A 86 -21.15 10.74 5.99
CA GLU A 86 -21.53 12.15 5.86
C GLU A 86 -23.04 12.32 5.69
N THR A 87 -23.69 11.45 4.91
CA THR A 87 -25.14 11.50 4.68
C THR A 87 -25.96 11.00 5.86
N ASP A 88 -25.51 9.98 6.58
CA ASP A 88 -26.21 9.42 7.76
C ASP A 88 -26.14 10.35 8.97
N ALA A 89 -25.14 11.23 9.03
CA ALA A 89 -25.00 12.22 10.12
C ALA A 89 -25.91 13.44 9.97
N ARG A 90 -26.73 13.51 8.91
CA ARG A 90 -27.54 14.68 8.53
C ARG A 90 -29.03 14.46 8.75
#